data_AF-A0AAW5RFI8-F1
#
_entry.id   AF-A0AAW5RFI8-F1
#
_cell.length_a   1.000
_cell.length_b   1.000
_cell.length_c   1.000
_cell.angle_alpha   90.00
_cell.angle_beta   90.00
_cell.angle_gamma   90.00
#
_symmetry.space_group_name_H-M   'P 1'
#
loop_
_entity.id
_entity.type
_entity.pdbx_description
1 polymer ?
#
loop_
_entity_poly.entity_id
_entity_poly.type
_entity_poly.pdbx_seq_one_letter_code
_entity_poly.pdbx_strand_id
1 'polypeptide(L)'
;MNSKFQKQPEFKQDQQVQSFYEPALRLLDQLYENKKRNLRSKGYDENNAAVTKVEFSETMARQFRINQWLAQQVLTSLVKADQVQSFGGYVKPKGGDV
;
A
#
# COMPACT_ATOMS: atom_id res chain seq x y z
N MET A 1 25.64 -28.74 -11.01
CA MET A 1 25.17 -27.38 -10.65
C MET A 1 23.69 -27.27 -10.98
N ASN A 2 22.81 -27.26 -9.98
CA ASN A 2 21.35 -27.21 -10.16
C ASN A 2 20.78 -25.86 -9.70
N SER A 3 21.18 -24.79 -10.38
CA SER A 3 20.75 -23.41 -10.06
C SER A 3 19.28 -23.11 -10.39
N LYS A 4 18.54 -24.07 -10.96
CA LYS A 4 17.12 -23.92 -11.34
C LYS A 4 16.14 -24.04 -10.17
N PHE A 5 16.53 -24.69 -9.06
CA PHE A 5 15.64 -24.91 -7.91
C PHE A 5 15.73 -23.82 -6.84
N GLN A 6 16.82 -23.05 -6.78
CA GLN A 6 17.01 -22.00 -5.77
C GLN A 6 16.08 -20.79 -5.98
N LYS A 7 15.70 -20.47 -7.23
CA LYS A 7 14.88 -19.28 -7.55
C LYS A 7 13.37 -19.46 -7.46
N GLN A 8 12.88 -20.70 -7.28
CA GLN A 8 11.44 -20.98 -7.28
C GLN A 8 10.69 -20.41 -6.07
N PRO A 9 11.24 -20.44 -4.83
CA PRO A 9 10.56 -19.88 -3.67
C PRO A 9 10.41 -18.36 -3.76
N GLU A 10 11.46 -17.64 -4.19
CA GLU A 10 11.46 -16.18 -4.35
C GLU A 10 10.43 -15.74 -5.40
N PHE A 11 10.39 -16.40 -6.56
CA PHE A 11 9.43 -16.08 -7.61
C PHE A 11 7.97 -16.25 -7.17
N LYS A 12 7.68 -17.28 -6.35
CA LYS A 12 6.34 -17.49 -5.78
C LYS A 12 5.97 -16.40 -4.77
N GLN A 13 6.92 -15.94 -3.98
CA GLN A 13 6.71 -14.83 -3.03
C GLN A 13 6.44 -13.52 -3.78
N ASP A 14 7.22 -13.22 -4.82
CA ASP A 14 7.03 -12.02 -5.64
C ASP A 14 5.67 -12.04 -6.36
N GLN A 15 5.27 -13.18 -6.94
CA GLN A 15 3.95 -13.34 -7.54
C GLN A 15 2.82 -13.14 -6.52
N GLN A 16 2.97 -13.69 -5.32
CA GLN A 16 2.00 -13.51 -4.25
C GLN A 16 1.86 -12.02 -3.90
N VAL A 17 2.97 -11.31 -3.71
CA VAL A 17 2.98 -9.87 -3.42
C VAL A 17 2.30 -9.08 -4.54
N GLN A 18 2.66 -9.34 -5.79
CA GLN A 18 2.12 -8.62 -6.95
C GLN A 18 0.61 -8.84 -7.13
N SER A 19 0.10 -10.01 -6.75
CA SER A 19 -1.34 -10.30 -6.84
C SER A 19 -2.22 -9.34 -6.00
N PHE A 20 -1.63 -8.65 -5.01
CA PHE A 20 -2.32 -7.70 -4.16
C PHE A 20 -2.18 -6.23 -4.59
N TYR A 21 -1.51 -5.91 -5.71
CA TYR A 21 -1.27 -4.51 -6.11
C TYR A 21 -2.56 -3.73 -6.34
N GLU A 22 -3.40 -4.18 -7.28
CA GLU A 22 -4.68 -3.53 -7.61
C GLU A 22 -5.63 -3.40 -6.41
N PRO A 23 -5.87 -4.44 -5.58
CA PRO A 23 -6.72 -4.26 -4.41
C PRO A 23 -6.06 -3.33 -3.36
N ALA A 24 -4.74 -3.35 -3.18
CA ALA A 24 -4.06 -2.46 -2.26
C ALA A 24 -4.14 -0.99 -2.68
N LEU A 25 -4.00 -0.69 -3.98
CA LEU A 25 -4.16 0.67 -4.51
C LEU A 25 -5.58 1.18 -4.28
N ARG A 26 -6.60 0.37 -4.60
CA ARG A 26 -8.01 0.72 -4.32
C ARG A 26 -8.27 0.97 -2.84
N LEU A 27 -7.69 0.17 -1.95
CA LEU A 27 -7.78 0.38 -0.51
C LEU A 27 -7.13 1.71 -0.10
N LEU A 28 -5.94 2.02 -0.65
CA LEU A 28 -5.25 3.27 -0.36
C LEU A 28 -6.10 4.47 -0.78
N ASP A 29 -6.72 4.43 -1.97
CA ASP A 29 -7.61 5.50 -2.44
C ASP A 29 -8.79 5.71 -1.49
N GLN A 30 -9.43 4.63 -1.02
CA GLN A 30 -10.54 4.71 -0.06
C GLN A 30 -10.10 5.34 1.27
N LEU A 31 -8.96 4.91 1.82
CA LEU A 31 -8.42 5.48 3.04
C LEU A 31 -8.05 6.95 2.86
N TYR A 32 -7.45 7.29 1.72
CA TYR A 32 -7.04 8.65 1.39
C TYR A 32 -8.24 9.60 1.26
N GLU A 33 -9.28 9.20 0.54
CA GLU A 33 -10.52 9.98 0.42
C GLU A 33 -11.23 10.16 1.77
N ASN A 34 -11.18 9.17 2.66
CA ASN A 34 -11.66 9.33 4.02
C ASN A 34 -10.84 10.36 4.82
N LYS A 35 -9.50 10.41 4.64
CA LYS A 35 -8.67 11.45 5.26
C LYS A 35 -9.01 12.84 4.72
N LYS A 36 -9.19 13.00 3.41
CA LYS A 36 -9.62 14.28 2.80
C LYS A 36 -10.96 14.75 3.37
N ARG A 37 -11.97 13.86 3.40
CA ARG A 37 -13.28 14.17 4.01
C ARG A 37 -13.17 14.59 5.47
N ASN A 38 -12.31 13.93 6.25
CA ASN A 38 -12.08 14.26 7.66
C ASN A 38 -11.38 15.61 7.86
N LEU A 39 -10.52 16.04 6.92
CA LEU A 39 -9.91 17.37 6.95
C LEU A 39 -10.94 18.43 6.57
N ARG A 40 -11.70 18.19 5.49
CA ARG A 40 -12.79 19.06 5.03
C ARG A 40 -13.82 19.32 6.13
N SER A 41 -14.27 18.27 6.84
CA SER A 41 -15.27 18.41 7.91
C SER A 41 -14.79 19.23 9.10
N LYS A 42 -13.47 19.36 9.27
CA LYS A 42 -12.83 20.17 10.32
C LYS A 42 -12.37 21.54 9.82
N GLY A 43 -12.60 21.87 8.55
CA GLY A 43 -12.14 23.12 7.93
C GLY A 43 -10.63 23.18 7.68
N TYR A 44 -9.94 22.04 7.67
CA TYR A 44 -8.53 21.95 7.31
C TYR A 44 -8.33 21.73 5.81
N ASP A 45 -7.17 22.15 5.28
CA ASP A 45 -6.80 21.92 3.89
C ASP A 45 -6.65 20.41 3.59
N GLU A 46 -7.45 19.93 2.62
CA GLU A 46 -7.51 18.54 2.18
C GLU A 46 -6.22 18.04 1.53
N ASN A 47 -5.39 18.95 1.01
CA ASN A 47 -4.11 18.61 0.40
C ASN A 47 -3.12 18.02 1.43
N ASN A 48 -3.37 18.24 2.72
CA ASN A 48 -2.61 17.63 3.82
C ASN A 48 -3.01 16.18 4.10
N ALA A 49 -3.97 15.61 3.36
CA ALA A 49 -4.36 14.23 3.53
C ALA A 49 -3.16 13.30 3.29
N ALA A 50 -3.00 12.34 4.20
CA ALA A 50 -2.01 11.28 4.11
C ALA A 50 -2.47 10.08 4.95
N VAL A 51 -2.22 8.88 4.46
CA VAL A 51 -2.48 7.64 5.21
C VAL A 51 -1.17 7.21 5.86
N THR A 52 -1.19 6.77 7.11
CA THR A 52 0.04 6.24 7.72
C THR A 52 0.35 4.87 7.13
N LYS A 53 1.63 4.54 6.97
CA LYS A 53 2.07 3.20 6.52
C LYS A 53 1.53 2.09 7.41
N VAL A 54 1.47 2.34 8.72
CA VAL A 54 0.93 1.42 9.72
C VAL A 54 -0.56 1.18 9.45
N GLU A 55 -1.38 2.23 9.43
CA GLU A 55 -2.83 2.14 9.16
C GLU A 55 -3.12 1.43 7.84
N PHE A 56 -2.36 1.74 6.80
CA PHE A 56 -2.53 1.10 5.51
C PHE A 56 -2.22 -0.40 5.57
N SER A 57 -1.07 -0.78 6.14
CA SER A 57 -0.66 -2.18 6.26
C SER A 57 -1.58 -3.00 7.16
N GLU A 58 -2.03 -2.45 8.29
CA GLU A 58 -2.95 -3.13 9.21
C GLU A 58 -4.34 -3.30 8.60
N THR A 59 -4.85 -2.26 7.93
CA THR A 59 -6.15 -2.33 7.25
C THR A 59 -6.10 -3.35 6.12
N MET A 60 -5.00 -3.36 5.35
CA MET A 60 -4.76 -4.33 4.29
C MET A 60 -4.72 -5.77 4.83
N ALA A 61 -3.98 -6.02 5.91
CA ALA A 61 -3.91 -7.32 6.56
C ALA A 61 -5.30 -7.83 6.98
N ARG A 62 -6.10 -6.95 7.60
CA ARG A 62 -7.46 -7.27 8.04
C ARG A 62 -8.41 -7.55 6.87
N GLN A 63 -8.44 -6.65 5.87
CA GLN A 63 -9.39 -6.75 4.76
C GLN A 63 -9.07 -7.90 3.81
N PHE A 64 -7.79 -8.11 3.50
CA PHE A 64 -7.37 -9.13 2.54
C PHE A 64 -7.13 -10.49 3.21
N ARG A 65 -7.33 -10.59 4.54
CA ARG A 65 -7.13 -11.80 5.34
C ARG A 65 -5.69 -12.34 5.19
N ILE A 66 -4.71 -11.44 5.13
CA ILE A 66 -3.28 -11.77 5.05
C ILE A 66 -2.58 -11.40 6.36
N ASN A 67 -1.41 -12.01 6.60
CA ASN A 67 -0.62 -11.64 7.76
C ASN A 67 0.03 -10.25 7.59
N GLN A 68 0.41 -9.65 8.72
CA GLN A 68 0.98 -8.30 8.76
C GLN A 68 2.28 -8.18 7.95
N TRP A 69 3.11 -9.22 7.97
CA TRP A 69 4.36 -9.25 7.22
C TRP A 69 4.12 -9.15 5.71
N LEU A 70 3.16 -9.91 5.16
CA LEU A 70 2.82 -9.88 3.74
C LEU A 70 2.25 -8.51 3.35
N ALA A 71 1.39 -7.92 4.18
CA ALA A 71 0.89 -6.56 3.94
C ALA A 71 2.04 -5.52 3.88
N GLN A 72 3.05 -5.64 4.75
CA GLN A 72 4.25 -4.80 4.72
C GLN A 72 5.10 -5.06 3.46
N GLN A 73 5.21 -6.31 2.99
CA GLN A 73 5.88 -6.62 1.72
C GLN A 73 5.15 -5.98 0.54
N VAL A 74 3.82 -6.06 0.49
CA VAL A 74 3.01 -5.40 -0.55
C VAL A 74 3.24 -3.90 -0.56
N LEU A 75 3.13 -3.23 0.59
CA LEU A 75 3.43 -1.79 0.70
C LEU A 75 4.86 -1.47 0.24
N THR A 76 5.85 -2.21 0.71
CA THR A 76 7.25 -1.99 0.32
C THR A 76 7.44 -2.15 -1.19
N SER A 77 6.79 -3.14 -1.78
CA SER A 77 6.86 -3.42 -3.21
C SER A 77 6.16 -2.34 -4.04
N LEU A 78 5.01 -1.82 -3.60
CA LEU A 78 4.33 -0.68 -4.22
C LEU A 78 5.19 0.59 -4.22
N VAL A 79 5.90 0.86 -3.12
CA VAL A 79 6.83 2.00 -3.03
C VAL A 79 8.02 1.80 -3.98
N LYS A 80 8.62 0.61 -4.01
CA LYS A 80 9.72 0.30 -4.93
C LYS A 80 9.33 0.38 -6.40
N ALA A 81 8.09 -0.02 -6.72
CA ALA A 81 7.51 0.05 -8.05
C ALA A 81 6.96 1.45 -8.41
N ASP A 82 7.17 2.44 -7.53
CA ASP A 82 6.74 3.83 -7.73
C ASP A 82 5.24 3.95 -8.08
N GLN A 83 4.41 3.10 -7.47
CA GLN A 83 2.94 3.10 -7.65
C GLN A 83 2.24 4.03 -6.65
N VAL A 84 2.93 4.40 -5.57
CA VAL A 84 2.42 5.24 -4.49
C VAL A 84 3.47 6.26 -4.10
N GLN A 85 3.05 7.42 -3.60
CA GLN A 85 3.96 8.41 -3.06
C GLN A 85 4.20 8.12 -1.57
N SER A 86 5.46 7.93 -1.18
CA SER A 86 5.83 7.66 0.21
C SER A 86 6.75 8.75 0.76
N PHE A 87 6.47 9.20 1.98
CA PHE A 87 7.27 10.18 2.69
C PHE A 87 7.16 9.94 4.20
N GLY A 88 8.29 9.94 4.91
CA GLY A 88 8.33 9.60 6.34
C GLY A 88 7.53 8.33 6.68
N GLY A 89 6.65 8.43 7.67
CA GLY A 89 5.72 7.38 8.09
C GLY A 89 4.42 7.27 7.29
N TYR A 90 4.31 7.98 6.16
CA TYR A 90 3.08 8.16 5.40
C TYR A 90 3.17 7.64 3.96
N VAL A 91 2.00 7.47 3.37
CA VAL A 91 1.78 7.06 1.98
C VAL A 91 0.51 7.72 1.44
N LYS A 92 0.52 8.10 0.16
CA LYS A 92 -0.65 8.60 -0.57
C LYS A 92 -0.69 8.07 -2.02
N PRO A 93 -1.86 8.04 -2.67
CA PRO A 93 -1.97 7.68 -4.09
C PRO A 93 -1.14 8.61 -4.97
N LYS A 94 -0.62 8.09 -6.10
CA LYS A 94 0.25 8.87 -6.99
C LYS A 94 -0.50 9.87 -7.89
N GLY A 95 -1.82 9.80 -7.97
CA GLY A 95 -2.67 10.66 -8.81
C GLY A 95 -3.76 11.43 -8.06
N GLY A 96 -3.54 11.77 -6.78
CA GLY A 96 -4.52 12.50 -5.97
C GLY A 96 -4.76 13.96 -6.36
N ASP A 97 -3.98 14.48 -7.32
CA ASP A 97 -4.00 15.84 -7.83
C ASP A 97 -4.34 15.82 -9.34
N VAL A 98 -5.62 15.68 -9.68
CA VAL A 98 -6.17 16.00 -11.01
C VAL A 98 -7.30 17.00 -10.90
#